data_AF-A0A2S8PT00-F1
#
_entry.id   AF-A0A2S8PT00-F1
#
_cell.length_a   1.000
_cell.length_b   1.000
_cell.length_c   1.000
_cell.angle_alpha   90.00
_cell.angle_beta   90.00
_cell.angle_gamma   90.00
#
_symmetry.space_group_name_H-M   'P 1'
#
loop_
_entity.id
_entity.type
_entity.pdbx_description
1 polymer ?
#
loop_
_entity_poly.entity_id
_entity_poly.type
_entity_poly.pdbx_seq_one_letter_code
_entity_poly.pdbx_strand_id
1 'polypeptide(L)'
;MKKKWLSASMLLLALTLVLSACGGSKNSSDDGKTAAGGGSSSGGSGDKVTIKMMHLWPDGSNSAQNKLAKQIISEYEQANPNVKIETEVLENEQYKNKLKVLSASNSLPDVGFTWAAGFLEPYV
;
A
#
# COMPACT_ATOMS: atom_id res chain seq x y z
N MET A 1 -19.93 8.64 53.81
CA MET A 1 -19.39 8.80 52.44
C MET A 1 -18.26 7.80 52.16
N LYS A 2 -18.54 6.50 51.88
CA LYS A 2 -17.57 5.51 51.33
C LYS A 2 -18.29 4.32 50.64
N LYS A 3 -19.49 4.52 50.09
CA LYS A 3 -20.34 3.42 49.57
C LYS A 3 -20.68 3.56 48.07
N LYS A 4 -19.99 4.45 47.36
CA LYS A 4 -20.15 4.72 45.92
C LYS A 4 -19.07 4.08 45.05
N TRP A 5 -18.25 3.19 45.60
CA TRP A 5 -17.07 2.61 44.93
C TRP A 5 -17.15 1.09 44.72
N LEU A 6 -18.36 0.55 44.69
CA LEU A 6 -18.61 -0.89 44.42
C LEU A 6 -19.68 -1.14 43.33
N SER A 7 -20.12 -0.11 42.60
CA SER A 7 -21.12 -0.23 41.52
C SER A 7 -20.57 0.12 40.13
N ALA A 8 -19.24 0.21 39.96
CA ALA A 8 -18.60 0.64 38.71
C ALA A 8 -17.85 -0.49 37.97
N SER A 9 -18.18 -1.77 38.24
CA SER A 9 -17.51 -2.93 37.63
C SER A 9 -18.48 -3.95 37.01
N MET A 10 -19.68 -3.50 36.60
CA MET A 10 -20.67 -4.38 35.94
C MET A 10 -21.54 -3.60 34.94
N LEU A 11 -20.91 -2.75 34.11
CA LEU A 11 -21.61 -2.04 33.01
C LEU A 11 -20.69 -1.73 31.81
N LEU A 12 -19.58 -2.47 31.66
CA LEU A 12 -18.62 -2.26 30.56
C LEU A 12 -18.42 -3.51 29.68
N LEU A 13 -19.37 -4.45 29.72
CA LEU A 13 -19.34 -5.71 28.95
C LEU A 13 -20.53 -5.86 28.00
N ALA A 14 -21.28 -4.78 27.73
CA ALA A 14 -22.54 -4.84 26.97
C ALA A 14 -22.60 -3.91 25.74
N LEU A 15 -21.45 -3.47 25.20
CA LEU A 15 -21.43 -2.54 24.06
C LEU A 15 -20.56 -3.05 22.88
N THR A 16 -20.80 -4.30 22.47
CA THR A 16 -20.09 -4.96 21.34
C THR A 16 -20.98 -5.36 20.16
N LEU A 17 -22.21 -4.85 19.98
CA LEU A 17 -23.15 -5.47 19.02
C LEU A 17 -23.95 -4.53 18.10
N VAL A 18 -23.38 -3.42 17.64
CA VAL A 18 -24.04 -2.62 16.59
C VAL A 18 -23.03 -2.15 15.54
N LEU A 19 -22.91 -2.89 14.43
CA LEU A 19 -22.75 -2.35 13.06
C LEU A 19 -22.75 -3.46 11.97
N SER A 20 -23.68 -4.41 12.04
CA SER A 20 -24.02 -5.29 10.89
C SER A 20 -25.46 -5.02 10.50
N ALA A 21 -25.68 -3.94 9.75
CA ALA A 21 -26.98 -3.59 9.19
C ALA A 21 -26.82 -2.62 8.00
N CYS A 22 -26.31 -3.13 6.88
CA CYS A 22 -26.60 -2.57 5.55
C CYS A 22 -26.30 -3.65 4.51
N GLY A 23 -27.34 -4.23 3.91
CA GLY A 23 -27.19 -5.26 2.88
C GLY A 23 -28.44 -6.14 2.79
N GLY A 24 -29.51 -5.57 2.25
CA GLY A 24 -30.80 -6.26 2.11
C GLY A 24 -30.76 -7.47 1.17
N SER A 25 -31.54 -8.47 1.56
CA SER A 25 -31.79 -9.73 0.88
C SER A 25 -32.39 -9.57 -0.52
N LYS A 26 -31.89 -10.33 -1.51
CA LYS A 26 -32.75 -11.13 -2.40
C LYS A 26 -31.99 -12.30 -3.02
N ASN A 27 -32.43 -13.50 -2.67
CA ASN A 27 -32.00 -14.78 -3.22
C ASN A 27 -32.72 -15.02 -4.55
N SER A 28 -32.00 -15.45 -5.59
CA SER A 28 -32.48 -16.34 -6.66
C SER A 28 -31.34 -16.63 -7.62
N SER A 29 -30.97 -17.91 -7.72
CA SER A 29 -30.21 -18.49 -8.82
C SER A 29 -30.99 -18.38 -10.13
N ASP A 30 -30.35 -17.93 -11.22
CA ASP A 30 -30.61 -18.43 -12.57
C ASP A 30 -29.49 -18.00 -13.53
N ASP A 31 -29.16 -18.90 -14.45
CA ASP A 31 -28.21 -18.78 -15.55
C ASP A 31 -28.65 -17.73 -16.60
N GLY A 32 -27.70 -17.11 -17.31
CA GLY A 32 -28.02 -16.47 -18.59
C GLY A 32 -27.29 -15.17 -18.95
N LYS A 33 -26.19 -15.33 -19.70
CA LYS A 33 -25.75 -14.52 -20.85
C LYS A 33 -26.61 -13.28 -21.23
N THR A 34 -26.05 -12.06 -21.18
CA THR A 34 -25.76 -11.16 -22.35
C THR A 34 -25.46 -9.69 -21.96
N ALA A 35 -24.39 -9.19 -22.58
CA ALA A 35 -24.15 -7.87 -23.20
C ALA A 35 -24.53 -6.53 -22.50
N ALA A 36 -23.47 -5.72 -22.37
CA ALA A 36 -23.37 -4.30 -22.73
C ALA A 36 -24.43 -3.31 -22.22
N GLY A 37 -23.98 -2.43 -21.31
CA GLY A 37 -24.66 -1.17 -21.03
C GLY A 37 -23.66 -0.21 -20.37
N GLY A 38 -23.28 0.84 -21.09
CA GLY A 38 -22.42 1.91 -20.59
C GLY A 38 -23.04 2.55 -19.35
N GLY A 39 -22.32 2.49 -18.24
CA GLY A 39 -22.60 3.24 -17.03
C GLY A 39 -21.49 4.26 -16.83
N SER A 40 -21.79 5.52 -17.13
CA SER A 40 -20.97 6.65 -16.71
C SER A 40 -21.05 6.75 -15.19
N SER A 41 -20.06 6.19 -14.48
CA SER A 41 -19.90 6.36 -13.04
C SER A 41 -18.97 7.54 -12.75
N SER A 42 -19.59 8.70 -12.54
CA SER A 42 -19.01 9.83 -11.82
C SER A 42 -18.49 9.37 -10.46
N GLY A 43 -17.20 9.62 -10.17
CA GLY A 43 -16.69 9.79 -8.80
C GLY A 43 -16.33 8.53 -8.00
N GLY A 44 -15.83 7.48 -8.64
CA GLY A 44 -15.17 6.39 -7.92
C GLY A 44 -13.74 6.77 -7.56
N SER A 45 -13.43 6.90 -6.28
CA SER A 45 -12.04 6.86 -5.80
C SER A 45 -11.39 5.63 -6.42
N GLY A 46 -10.46 5.85 -7.36
CA GLY A 46 -9.79 4.76 -8.06
C GLY A 46 -9.23 3.75 -7.08
N ASP A 47 -9.15 2.48 -7.50
CA ASP A 47 -8.64 1.40 -6.66
C ASP A 47 -7.34 1.84 -5.96
N LYS A 48 -7.21 1.45 -4.69
CA LYS A 48 -5.99 1.73 -3.93
C LYS A 48 -4.83 0.96 -4.57
N VAL A 49 -3.81 1.69 -4.99
CA VAL A 49 -2.60 1.13 -5.61
C VAL A 49 -1.44 1.28 -4.63
N THR A 50 -0.71 0.20 -4.39
CA THR A 50 0.58 0.25 -3.69
C THR A 50 1.70 0.01 -4.68
N ILE A 51 2.66 0.93 -4.73
CA ILE A 51 3.88 0.83 -5.55
C ILE A 51 5.04 0.50 -4.61
N LYS A 52 5.73 -0.62 -4.87
CA LYS A 52 6.96 -0.98 -4.17
C LYS A 52 8.15 -0.34 -4.86
N MET A 53 8.88 0.50 -4.14
CA MET A 53 10.06 1.18 -4.63
C MET A 53 11.28 0.77 -3.81
N MET A 54 12.38 0.43 -4.48
CA MET A 54 13.67 0.18 -3.83
C MET A 54 14.71 1.19 -4.31
N HIS A 55 15.42 1.87 -3.40
CA HIS A 55 16.50 2.80 -3.77
C HIS A 55 17.74 2.68 -2.86
N LEU A 56 18.86 3.23 -3.33
CA LEU A 56 20.19 3.03 -2.73
C LEU A 56 20.72 4.26 -1.96
N TRP A 57 19.83 5.05 -1.37
CA TRP A 57 20.20 6.33 -0.74
C TRP A 57 19.76 6.38 0.73
N PRO A 58 20.48 5.72 1.64
CA PRO A 58 20.16 5.78 3.05
C PRO A 58 20.51 7.16 3.62
N ASP A 59 19.80 7.56 4.67
CA ASP A 59 19.93 8.91 5.23
C ASP A 59 21.32 9.18 5.80
N GLY A 60 22.03 8.15 6.28
CA GLY A 60 23.37 8.29 6.86
C GLY A 60 24.47 8.69 5.85
N SER A 61 24.46 8.10 4.65
CA SER A 61 25.51 8.30 3.63
C SER A 61 25.04 9.14 2.43
N ASN A 62 23.72 9.28 2.22
CA ASN A 62 23.11 9.95 1.07
C ASN A 62 21.89 10.82 1.48
N SER A 63 22.01 11.55 2.59
CA SER A 63 20.90 12.36 3.16
C SER A 63 20.24 13.31 2.16
N ALA A 64 21.01 13.95 1.27
CA ALA A 64 20.47 14.88 0.28
C ALA A 64 19.54 14.17 -0.73
N GLN A 65 19.98 13.04 -1.28
CA GLN A 65 19.19 12.22 -2.19
C GLN A 65 17.99 11.60 -1.47
N ASN A 66 18.17 11.15 -0.22
CA ASN A 66 17.09 10.60 0.59
C ASN A 66 15.97 11.64 0.82
N LYS A 67 16.34 12.86 1.18
CA LYS A 67 15.39 13.98 1.36
C LYS A 67 14.65 14.30 0.07
N LEU A 68 15.36 14.38 -1.05
CA LEU A 68 14.75 14.64 -2.36
C LEU A 68 13.77 13.53 -2.76
N ALA A 69 14.15 12.26 -2.59
CA ALA A 69 13.28 11.13 -2.87
C ALA A 69 11.99 11.16 -2.02
N LYS A 70 12.11 11.42 -0.71
CA LYS A 70 10.96 11.57 0.19
C LYS A 70 10.04 12.71 -0.22
N GLN A 71 10.61 13.85 -0.64
CA GLN A 71 9.83 14.99 -1.12
C GLN A 71 9.04 14.62 -2.37
N ILE A 72 9.70 14.04 -3.39
CA ILE A 72 9.04 13.62 -4.64
C ILE A 72 7.93 12.62 -4.36
N ILE A 73 8.18 11.63 -3.50
CA ILE A 73 7.16 10.64 -3.09
C ILE A 73 5.97 11.33 -2.43
N SER A 74 6.22 12.27 -1.51
CA SER A 74 5.14 12.98 -0.82
C SER A 74 4.30 13.83 -1.79
N GLU A 75 4.94 14.55 -2.71
CA GLU A 75 4.25 15.32 -3.74
C GLU A 75 3.41 14.40 -4.65
N TYR A 76 3.95 13.23 -5.02
CA TYR A 76 3.23 12.26 -5.83
C TYR A 76 2.02 11.65 -5.09
N GLU A 77 2.17 11.24 -3.82
CA GLU A 77 1.05 10.72 -3.01
C GLU A 77 -0.02 11.80 -2.76
N GLN A 78 0.37 13.07 -2.61
CA GLN A 78 -0.58 14.19 -2.48
C GLN A 78 -1.37 14.42 -3.78
N ALA A 79 -0.71 14.35 -4.92
CA ALA A 79 -1.34 14.49 -6.23
C ALA A 79 -2.18 13.26 -6.63
N ASN A 80 -1.89 12.09 -6.05
CA ASN A 80 -2.54 10.81 -6.34
C ASN A 80 -3.03 10.14 -5.03
N PRO A 81 -4.16 10.59 -4.45
CA PRO A 81 -4.61 10.12 -3.12
C PRO A 81 -4.94 8.62 -3.04
N ASN A 82 -5.11 7.95 -4.18
CA ASN A 82 -5.32 6.50 -4.25
C ASN A 82 -4.01 5.70 -4.33
N VAL A 83 -2.84 6.34 -4.39
CA VAL A 83 -1.54 5.68 -4.48
C VAL A 83 -0.78 5.76 -3.16
N LYS A 84 -0.21 4.62 -2.75
CA LYS A 84 0.77 4.53 -1.67
C LYS A 84 2.10 4.04 -2.23
N ILE A 85 3.21 4.69 -1.90
CA ILE A 85 4.56 4.24 -2.25
C ILE A 85 5.22 3.65 -0.99
N GLU A 86 5.58 2.37 -1.06
CA GLU A 86 6.34 1.67 -0.04
C GLU A 86 7.82 1.63 -0.44
N THR A 87 8.67 2.31 0.33
CA THR A 87 10.10 2.41 0.02
C THR A 87 10.93 1.46 0.86
N GLU A 88 11.78 0.67 0.21
CA GLU A 88 12.91 0.01 0.83
C GLU A 88 14.21 0.75 0.47
N VAL A 89 15.00 1.07 1.50
CA VAL A 89 16.25 1.83 1.36
C VAL A 89 17.41 0.99 1.83
N LEU A 90 18.37 0.76 0.94
CA LEU A 90 19.54 -0.07 1.19
C LEU A 90 20.81 0.72 0.86
N GLU A 91 21.93 0.37 1.49
CA GLU A 91 23.23 0.86 1.04
C GLU A 91 23.62 0.18 -0.29
N ASN A 92 24.55 0.78 -1.05
CA ASN A 92 24.86 0.39 -2.43
C ASN A 92 25.10 -1.12 -2.63
N GLU A 93 25.95 -1.73 -1.80
CA GLU A 93 26.28 -3.16 -1.94
C GLU A 93 25.14 -4.08 -1.49
N GLN A 94 24.36 -3.68 -0.48
CA GLN A 94 23.16 -4.41 -0.07
C GLN A 94 22.09 -4.36 -1.16
N TYR A 95 21.94 -3.21 -1.81
CA TYR A 95 21.03 -3.01 -2.93
C TYR A 95 21.35 -3.97 -4.09
N LYS A 96 22.62 -4.02 -4.55
CA LYS A 96 23.05 -4.91 -5.64
C LYS A 96 22.81 -6.38 -5.30
N ASN A 97 23.17 -6.79 -4.09
CA ASN A 97 22.97 -8.17 -3.63
C ASN A 97 21.49 -8.53 -3.62
N LYS A 98 20.63 -7.64 -3.09
CA LYS A 98 19.19 -7.87 -3.07
C LYS A 98 18.58 -7.89 -4.47
N LEU A 99 18.97 -6.94 -5.33
CA LEU A 99 18.52 -6.89 -6.73
C LEU A 99 18.82 -8.19 -7.48
N LYS A 100 20.02 -8.77 -7.28
CA LYS A 100 20.40 -10.07 -7.85
C LYS A 100 19.49 -11.21 -7.37
N VAL A 101 19.15 -11.24 -6.09
CA VAL A 101 18.27 -12.28 -5.53
C VAL A 101 16.84 -12.11 -6.04
N LEU A 102 16.32 -10.89 -6.06
CA LEU A 102 14.95 -10.59 -6.46
C LEU A 102 14.71 -10.79 -7.96
N SER A 103 15.69 -10.45 -8.81
CA SER A 103 15.62 -10.74 -10.25
C SER A 103 15.56 -12.24 -10.54
N ALA A 104 16.42 -13.04 -9.88
CA ALA A 104 16.43 -14.48 -10.03
C ALA A 104 15.10 -15.16 -9.60
N SER A 105 14.34 -14.52 -8.71
CA SER A 105 13.04 -15.01 -8.22
C SER A 105 11.84 -14.30 -8.84
N ASN A 106 12.03 -13.48 -9.89
CA ASN A 106 10.99 -12.68 -10.53
C ASN A 106 10.14 -11.87 -9.52
N SER A 107 10.80 -11.34 -8.49
CA SER A 107 10.19 -10.64 -7.35
C SER A 107 10.78 -9.24 -7.18
N LEU A 108 11.16 -8.61 -8.30
CA LEU A 108 11.67 -7.24 -8.33
C LEU A 108 10.61 -6.23 -7.82
N PRO A 109 11.03 -5.10 -7.25
CA PRO A 109 10.11 -4.00 -6.95
C PRO A 109 9.53 -3.42 -8.24
N ASP A 110 8.40 -2.70 -8.13
CA ASP A 110 7.79 -2.00 -9.27
C ASP A 110 8.70 -0.89 -9.80
N VAL A 111 9.44 -0.22 -8.89
CA VAL A 111 10.39 0.84 -9.22
C VAL A 111 11.73 0.57 -8.55
N GLY A 112 12.80 0.58 -9.35
CA GLY A 112 14.17 0.41 -8.90
C GLY A 112 15.12 1.42 -9.56
N PHE A 113 16.27 1.62 -8.94
CA PHE A 113 17.37 2.42 -9.47
C PHE A 113 18.41 1.51 -10.09
N THR A 114 19.06 2.00 -11.13
CA THR A 114 20.09 1.26 -11.85
C THR A 114 21.27 2.14 -12.22
N TRP A 115 22.29 1.52 -12.78
CA TRP A 115 23.47 2.14 -13.35
C TRP A 115 23.45 2.02 -14.87
N ALA A 116 24.22 2.89 -15.53
CA ALA A 116 24.40 2.84 -16.98
C ALA A 116 25.25 1.64 -17.41
N ALA A 117 25.59 1.58 -18.70
CA ALA A 117 26.52 0.61 -19.29
C ALA A 117 26.10 -0.86 -19.13
N GLY A 118 24.84 -1.17 -19.43
CA GLY A 118 24.36 -2.55 -19.50
C GLY A 118 24.19 -3.24 -18.15
N PHE A 119 24.24 -2.50 -17.03
CA PHE A 119 24.15 -3.11 -15.70
C PHE A 119 22.90 -4.00 -15.51
N LEU A 120 21.78 -3.67 -16.16
CA LEU A 120 20.55 -4.46 -16.05
C LEU A 120 20.52 -5.75 -16.87
N GLU A 121 21.40 -5.92 -17.87
CA GLU A 121 21.39 -7.08 -18.77
C GLU A 121 21.34 -8.46 -18.08
N PRO A 122 22.03 -8.71 -16.95
CA PRO A 122 21.96 -10.01 -16.27
C PRO A 122 20.75 -10.16 -15.34
N TYR A 123 19.89 -9.14 -15.20
CA TYR A 123 18.79 -9.09 -14.24
C TYR A 123 17.39 -9.07 -14.87
N VAL A 124 17.28 -8.98 -16.21
CA VAL A 124 16.02 -8.93 -16.98
C VAL A 124 16.00 -9.91 -18.15
#